data_AF-A0A564YCM6-F1
#
_entry.id   AF-A0A564YCM6-F1
#
_cell.length_a   1.000
_cell.length_b   1.000
_cell.length_c   1.000
_cell.angle_alpha   90.00
_cell.angle_beta   90.00
_cell.angle_gamma   90.00
#
_symmetry.space_group_name_H-M   'P 1'
#
loop_
_entity.id
_entity.type
_entity.pdbx_description
1 polymer ?
#
loop_
_entity_poly.entity_id
_entity_poly.type
_entity_poly.pdbx_seq_one_letter_code
_entity_poly.pdbx_strand_id
1 'polypeptide(L)'
;MSGNRHKYLRAFQMADKDHSGSLDRAELISALESQGLPTSDAEKLMEQLDINGDGIINLAEYEIALGISTQPIEAWKQLFNELDADGSGTIDFNELCKFLREAGTEDLVPILEDWMADYDVNGDGKLNYNEFLGFVASL
;
A
#
# COMPACT_ATOMS: atom_id res chain seq x y z
N MET A 1 -8.94 -20.63 5.38
CA MET A 1 -7.54 -20.99 5.06
C MET A 1 -6.60 -20.02 5.78
N SER A 2 -6.57 -20.05 7.12
CA SER A 2 -6.08 -18.91 7.91
C SER A 2 -4.68 -19.09 8.52
N GLY A 3 -4.05 -20.25 8.33
CA GLY A 3 -2.78 -20.60 9.00
C GLY A 3 -1.52 -19.98 8.41
N ASN A 4 -1.53 -19.61 7.13
CA ASN A 4 -0.34 -19.12 6.44
C ASN A 4 -0.14 -17.61 6.62
N ARG A 5 -1.21 -16.80 6.56
CA ARG A 5 -1.17 -15.34 6.71
C ARG A 5 -0.47 -14.89 8.00
N HIS A 6 -0.79 -15.52 9.13
CA HIS A 6 -0.19 -15.21 10.43
C HIS A 6 1.32 -15.47 10.49
N LYS A 7 1.81 -16.48 9.75
CA LYS A 7 3.24 -16.79 9.69
C LYS A 7 4.00 -15.74 8.87
N TYR A 8 3.42 -15.29 7.76
CA TYR A 8 4.03 -14.31 6.87
C TYR A 8 4.01 -12.89 7.46
N LEU A 9 2.92 -12.49 8.13
CA LEU A 9 2.86 -11.23 8.87
C LEU A 9 3.94 -11.16 9.96
N ARG A 10 4.18 -12.27 10.67
CA ARG A 10 5.28 -12.32 11.65
C ARG A 10 6.65 -12.19 11.02
N ALA A 11 6.87 -12.80 9.85
CA ALA A 11 8.14 -12.67 9.16
C ALA A 11 8.39 -11.22 8.72
N PHE A 12 7.37 -10.56 8.19
CA PHE A 12 7.40 -9.14 7.83
C PHE A 12 7.70 -8.25 9.05
N GLN A 13 6.94 -8.41 10.15
CA GLN A 13 7.15 -7.66 11.39
C GLN A 13 8.51 -7.92 12.07
N MET A 14 9.13 -9.07 11.83
CA MET A 14 10.47 -9.36 12.35
C MET A 14 11.57 -8.71 11.52
N ALA A 15 11.31 -8.52 10.23
CA ALA A 15 12.19 -7.85 9.28
C ALA A 15 12.10 -6.32 9.44
N ASP A 16 10.90 -5.79 9.64
CA ASP A 16 10.59 -4.37 9.89
C ASP A 16 11.10 -3.99 11.28
N LYS A 17 12.31 -3.43 11.33
CA LYS A 17 13.03 -3.11 12.57
C LYS A 17 12.60 -1.77 13.12
N ASP A 18 12.33 -0.82 12.25
CA ASP A 18 11.92 0.52 12.64
C ASP A 18 10.41 0.62 12.86
N HIS A 19 9.66 -0.44 12.55
CA HIS A 19 8.21 -0.52 12.67
C HIS A 19 7.49 0.52 11.79
N SER A 20 8.09 0.84 10.64
CA SER A 20 7.50 1.75 9.65
C SER A 20 6.30 1.15 8.92
N GLY A 21 6.10 -0.17 9.01
CA GLY A 21 5.05 -0.89 8.26
C GLY A 21 5.45 -1.23 6.83
N SER A 22 6.70 -0.95 6.45
CA SER A 22 7.32 -1.26 5.17
C SER A 22 8.67 -1.93 5.42
N LEU A 23 9.21 -2.61 4.42
CA LEU A 23 10.58 -3.13 4.47
C LEU A 23 11.43 -2.35 3.48
N ASP A 24 12.39 -1.60 4.00
CA ASP A 24 13.42 -1.03 3.15
C ASP A 24 14.48 -2.09 2.78
N ARG A 25 15.36 -1.72 1.86
CA ARG A 25 16.46 -2.58 1.40
C ARG A 25 17.40 -3.03 2.53
N ALA A 26 17.70 -2.15 3.49
CA ALA A 26 18.58 -2.46 4.61
C ALA A 26 17.92 -3.43 5.59
N GLU A 27 16.62 -3.27 5.83
CA GLU A 27 15.80 -4.17 6.63
C GLU A 27 15.65 -5.54 5.98
N LEU A 28 15.43 -5.58 4.67
CA LEU A 28 15.39 -6.83 3.91
C LEU A 28 16.73 -7.57 3.98
N ILE A 29 17.86 -6.87 3.80
CA ILE A 29 19.20 -7.44 3.94
C ILE A 29 19.41 -7.97 5.36
N SER A 30 19.09 -7.18 6.37
CA SER A 30 19.21 -7.55 7.78
C SER A 30 18.35 -8.79 8.11
N ALA A 31 17.17 -8.88 7.52
CA ALA A 31 16.29 -10.03 7.65
C ALA A 31 16.92 -11.28 7.03
N LEU A 32 17.47 -11.19 5.81
CA LEU A 32 18.17 -12.30 5.15
C LEU A 32 19.37 -12.79 5.98
N GLU A 33 20.20 -11.87 6.48
CA GLU A 33 21.33 -12.21 7.36
C GLU A 33 20.87 -12.94 8.62
N SER A 34 19.80 -12.44 9.26
CA SER A 34 19.25 -13.05 10.49
C SER A 34 18.72 -14.46 10.27
N GLN A 35 18.28 -14.78 9.06
CA GLN A 35 17.79 -16.11 8.67
C GLN A 35 18.90 -17.00 8.08
N GLY A 36 20.13 -16.50 7.97
CA GLY A 36 21.25 -17.22 7.35
C GLY A 36 21.12 -17.38 5.83
N LEU A 37 20.34 -16.52 5.19
CA LEU A 37 20.14 -16.49 3.74
C LEU A 37 21.16 -15.54 3.06
N PRO A 38 21.47 -15.74 1.77
CA PRO A 38 22.41 -14.90 1.05
C PRO A 38 21.84 -13.50 0.84
N THR A 39 22.53 -12.47 1.30
CA THR A 39 22.14 -11.07 1.06
C THR A 39 22.16 -10.68 -0.42
N SER A 40 22.88 -11.44 -1.25
CA SER A 40 22.87 -11.27 -2.71
C SER A 40 21.50 -11.54 -3.34
N ASP A 41 20.59 -12.23 -2.64
CA ASP A 41 19.22 -12.44 -3.11
C ASP A 41 18.31 -11.25 -2.77
N ALA A 42 18.76 -10.27 -1.97
CA ALA A 42 17.99 -9.07 -1.64
C ALA A 42 17.57 -8.30 -2.89
N GLU A 43 18.47 -8.11 -3.87
CA GLU A 43 18.14 -7.42 -5.13
C GLU A 43 17.01 -8.11 -5.88
N LYS A 44 17.08 -9.43 -6.02
CA LYS A 44 16.06 -10.22 -6.73
C LYS A 44 14.73 -10.22 -5.99
N LEU A 45 14.78 -10.21 -4.65
CA LEU A 45 13.59 -10.11 -3.82
C LEU A 45 12.97 -8.73 -3.93
N MET A 46 13.75 -7.65 -3.89
CA MET A 46 13.26 -6.30 -4.18
C MET A 46 12.60 -6.27 -5.57
N GLU A 47 13.27 -6.73 -6.64
CA GLU A 47 12.69 -6.75 -7.99
C GLU A 47 11.39 -7.57 -8.12
N GLN A 48 11.14 -8.54 -7.22
CA GLN A 48 9.92 -9.35 -7.22
C GLN A 48 8.83 -8.83 -6.29
N LEU A 49 9.22 -8.14 -5.21
CA LEU A 49 8.33 -7.71 -4.14
C LEU A 49 7.97 -6.22 -4.26
N ASP A 50 8.93 -5.36 -4.60
CA ASP A 50 8.75 -3.93 -4.85
C ASP A 50 8.12 -3.75 -6.25
N ILE A 51 6.79 -3.82 -6.29
CA ILE A 51 6.03 -3.84 -7.54
C ILE A 51 5.90 -2.41 -8.09
N ASN A 52 5.77 -1.42 -7.21
CA ASN A 52 5.62 -0.02 -7.61
C ASN A 52 6.97 0.67 -7.90
N GLY A 53 8.10 0.08 -7.49
CA GLY A 53 9.46 0.57 -7.72
C GLY A 53 9.85 1.75 -6.82
N ASP A 54 9.19 1.92 -5.66
CA ASP A 54 9.46 3.01 -4.73
C ASP A 54 10.67 2.72 -3.81
N GLY A 55 11.25 1.52 -3.90
CA GLY A 55 12.43 1.09 -3.16
C GLY A 55 12.12 0.56 -1.77
N ILE A 56 10.84 0.39 -1.42
CA ILE A 56 10.36 -0.25 -0.20
C ILE A 56 9.38 -1.38 -0.56
N ILE A 57 9.18 -2.32 0.35
CA ILE A 57 8.18 -3.39 0.19
C ILE A 57 7.13 -3.17 1.27
N ASN A 58 5.96 -2.68 0.89
CA ASN A 58 4.85 -2.54 1.83
C ASN A 58 4.14 -3.89 2.05
N LEU A 59 3.24 -3.92 3.05
CA LEU A 59 2.52 -5.13 3.39
C LEU A 59 1.67 -5.67 2.23
N ALA A 60 1.05 -4.80 1.44
CA ALA A 60 0.21 -5.20 0.32
C ALA A 60 1.02 -5.89 -0.78
N GLU A 61 2.17 -5.30 -1.14
CA GLU A 61 3.15 -5.87 -2.07
C GLU A 61 3.66 -7.23 -1.61
N TYR A 62 4.00 -7.33 -0.32
CA TYR A 62 4.42 -8.60 0.30
C TYR A 62 3.31 -9.67 0.26
N GLU A 63 2.05 -9.30 0.52
CA GLU A 63 0.91 -10.23 0.46
C GLU A 63 0.59 -10.67 -0.98
N ILE A 64 0.73 -9.76 -1.97
CA ILE A 64 0.53 -10.05 -3.39
C ILE A 64 1.59 -11.05 -3.86
N ALA A 65 2.87 -10.78 -3.57
CA ALA A 65 3.95 -11.63 -4.03
C ALA A 65 3.93 -13.04 -3.41
N LEU A 66 3.41 -13.18 -2.18
CA LEU A 66 3.21 -14.47 -1.54
C LEU A 66 1.93 -15.20 -1.97
N GLY A 67 1.13 -14.60 -2.87
CA GLY A 67 -0.14 -15.16 -3.33
C GLY A 67 -1.19 -15.27 -2.22
N ILE A 68 -1.05 -14.48 -1.16
CA ILE A 68 -1.97 -14.41 -0.01
C ILE A 68 -3.13 -13.47 -0.35
N SER A 69 -2.83 -12.39 -1.07
CA SER A 69 -3.81 -11.47 -1.63
C SER A 69 -3.80 -11.57 -3.16
N THR A 70 -5.00 -11.61 -3.75
CA THR A 70 -5.19 -11.50 -5.21
C THR A 70 -5.65 -10.11 -5.62
N GLN A 71 -5.76 -9.15 -4.69
CA GLN A 71 -6.08 -7.77 -5.07
C GLN A 71 -4.83 -7.17 -5.70
N PRO A 72 -4.78 -7.05 -7.04
CA PRO A 72 -3.59 -6.58 -7.69
C PRO A 72 -3.50 -5.06 -7.52
N ILE A 73 -2.29 -4.53 -7.52
CA ILE A 73 -2.03 -3.09 -7.70
C ILE A 73 -2.81 -2.53 -8.90
N GLU A 74 -3.09 -3.35 -9.92
CA GLU A 74 -4.00 -3.02 -11.03
C GLU A 74 -5.43 -2.69 -10.57
N ALA A 75 -6.00 -3.36 -9.56
CA ALA A 75 -7.32 -3.01 -9.04
C ALA A 75 -7.30 -1.67 -8.31
N TRP A 76 -6.24 -1.35 -7.57
CA TRP A 76 -6.08 -0.03 -6.95
C TRP A 76 -5.85 1.06 -7.97
N LYS A 77 -5.11 0.76 -9.03
CA LYS A 77 -4.91 1.65 -10.17
C LYS A 77 -6.18 1.84 -11.00
N GLN A 78 -6.98 0.79 -11.17
CA GLN A 78 -8.30 0.88 -11.78
C GLN A 78 -9.24 1.70 -10.92
N LEU A 79 -9.28 1.45 -9.61
CA LEU A 79 -10.08 2.21 -8.66
C LEU A 79 -9.66 3.69 -8.64
N PHE A 80 -8.36 3.97 -8.68
CA PHE A 80 -7.83 5.33 -8.79
C PHE A 80 -8.31 6.01 -10.07
N ASN A 81 -8.22 5.32 -11.22
CA ASN A 81 -8.70 5.85 -12.50
C ASN A 81 -10.23 5.98 -12.57
N GLU A 82 -10.97 5.17 -11.82
CA GLU A 82 -12.43 5.29 -11.68
C GLU A 82 -12.83 6.47 -10.79
N LEU A 83 -12.01 6.77 -9.78
CA LEU A 83 -12.15 7.91 -8.89
C LEU A 83 -11.77 9.24 -9.57
N ASP A 84 -10.63 9.27 -10.26
CA ASP A 84 -10.11 10.42 -11.04
C ASP A 84 -10.93 10.62 -12.33
N ALA A 85 -12.16 11.10 -12.15
CA ALA A 85 -13.14 11.23 -13.22
C ALA A 85 -12.77 12.33 -14.22
N ASP A 86 -12.01 13.34 -13.80
CA ASP A 86 -11.51 14.41 -14.66
C ASP A 86 -10.15 14.11 -15.32
N GLY A 87 -9.48 13.03 -14.89
CA GLY A 87 -8.19 12.60 -15.43
C GLY A 87 -7.04 13.54 -15.06
N SER A 88 -7.16 14.27 -13.94
CA SER A 88 -6.15 15.19 -13.45
C SER A 88 -4.92 14.47 -12.89
N GLY A 89 -5.01 13.16 -12.65
CA GLY A 89 -3.97 12.36 -11.99
C GLY A 89 -3.97 12.53 -10.47
N THR A 90 -5.02 13.12 -9.91
CA THR A 90 -5.23 13.37 -8.47
C THR A 90 -6.71 13.20 -8.17
N ILE A 91 -7.06 12.68 -7.00
CA ILE A 91 -8.46 12.53 -6.59
C ILE A 91 -8.81 13.65 -5.63
N ASP A 92 -9.82 14.46 -5.96
CA ASP A 92 -10.32 15.50 -5.07
C ASP A 92 -11.48 15.03 -4.16
N PHE A 93 -11.86 15.88 -3.20
CA PHE A 93 -12.94 15.57 -2.26
C PHE A 93 -14.27 15.24 -2.94
N ASN A 94 -14.60 15.94 -4.03
CA ASN A 94 -15.86 15.75 -4.73
C ASN A 94 -15.87 14.43 -5.48
N GLU A 95 -14.74 14.04 -6.09
CA GLU A 95 -14.55 12.77 -6.76
C GLU A 95 -14.70 11.60 -5.80
N LEU A 96 -14.04 11.66 -4.63
CA LEU A 96 -14.20 10.68 -3.55
C LEU A 96 -15.63 10.62 -3.01
N CYS A 97 -16.24 11.77 -2.71
CA CYS A 97 -17.63 11.83 -2.24
C CYS A 97 -18.62 11.23 -3.25
N LYS A 98 -18.41 11.52 -4.54
CA LYS A 98 -19.26 11.00 -5.60
C LYS A 98 -19.15 9.48 -5.68
N PHE A 99 -17.94 8.96 -5.64
CA PHE A 99 -17.70 7.52 -5.64
C PHE A 99 -18.32 6.83 -4.42
N LEU A 100 -18.16 7.37 -3.21
CA LEU A 100 -18.77 6.77 -2.00
C LEU A 100 -20.30 6.74 -2.07
N ARG A 101 -20.92 7.78 -2.64
CA ARG A 101 -22.37 7.79 -2.89
C ARG A 101 -22.77 6.72 -3.90
N GLU A 102 -22.02 6.58 -5.00
CA GLU A 102 -22.27 5.56 -6.02
C GLU A 102 -22.05 4.14 -5.49
N ALA A 103 -21.08 3.95 -4.59
CA ALA A 103 -20.79 2.70 -3.90
C ALA A 103 -21.77 2.39 -2.74
N GLY A 104 -22.65 3.33 -2.38
CA GLY A 104 -23.61 3.17 -1.29
C GLY A 104 -22.98 3.22 0.11
N THR A 105 -21.84 3.90 0.25
CA THR A 105 -21.04 4.04 1.48
C THR A 105 -20.97 5.49 1.95
N GLU A 106 -22.11 6.20 1.90
CA GLU A 106 -22.24 7.62 2.27
C GLU A 106 -21.86 7.91 3.74
N ASP A 107 -21.93 6.89 4.59
CA ASP A 107 -21.54 6.98 6.00
C ASP A 107 -20.04 7.27 6.20
N LEU A 108 -19.22 7.08 5.16
CA LEU A 108 -17.78 7.39 5.17
C LEU A 108 -17.50 8.85 4.77
N VAL A 109 -18.49 9.61 4.29
CA VAL A 109 -18.30 11.02 3.90
C VAL A 109 -17.81 11.91 5.07
N PRO A 110 -18.32 11.79 6.31
CA PRO A 110 -17.85 12.62 7.42
C PRO A 110 -16.41 12.34 7.85
N ILE A 111 -15.93 11.11 7.62
CA ILE A 111 -14.57 10.71 7.97
C ILE A 111 -13.59 11.01 6.82
N LEU A 112 -14.07 11.25 5.60
CA LEU A 112 -13.22 11.65 4.47
C LEU A 112 -12.47 12.96 4.71
N GLU A 113 -13.06 13.93 5.41
CA GLU A 113 -12.38 15.19 5.71
C GLU A 113 -11.16 14.97 6.61
N ASP A 114 -11.32 14.17 7.67
CA ASP A 114 -10.22 13.78 8.55
C ASP A 114 -9.18 12.94 7.79
N TRP A 115 -9.63 12.05 6.90
CA TRP A 115 -8.74 11.21 6.10
C TRP A 115 -7.93 11.99 5.08
N MET A 116 -8.56 12.92 4.36
CA MET A 116 -7.81 13.79 3.47
C MET A 116 -6.78 14.61 4.23
N ALA A 117 -7.11 15.10 5.43
CA ALA A 117 -6.14 15.82 6.25
C ALA A 117 -4.94 14.96 6.69
N ASP A 118 -5.15 13.66 6.93
CA ASP A 118 -4.08 12.75 7.37
C ASP A 118 -3.18 12.28 6.21
N TYR A 119 -3.71 12.18 4.99
CA TYR A 119 -3.00 11.61 3.84
C TYR A 119 -2.63 12.61 2.74
N ASP A 120 -3.18 13.83 2.72
CA ASP A 120 -2.74 14.95 1.87
C ASP A 120 -1.42 15.53 2.41
N VAL A 121 -0.32 14.83 2.14
CA VAL A 121 1.01 15.20 2.62
C VAL A 121 1.48 16.51 2.00
N ASN A 122 1.09 16.78 0.76
CA ASN A 122 1.53 17.97 0.03
C ASN A 122 0.66 19.23 0.32
N GLY A 123 -0.53 19.04 0.89
CA GLY A 123 -1.46 20.09 1.30
C GLY A 123 -2.19 20.77 0.14
N ASP A 124 -2.32 20.11 -1.01
CA ASP A 124 -2.99 20.65 -2.21
C ASP A 124 -4.50 20.44 -2.23
N GLY A 125 -5.04 19.74 -1.21
CA GLY A 125 -6.44 19.42 -1.05
C GLY A 125 -6.91 18.26 -1.93
N LYS A 126 -5.98 17.48 -2.47
CA LYS A 126 -6.22 16.31 -3.32
C LYS A 126 -5.29 15.16 -2.92
N LEU A 127 -5.62 13.95 -3.37
CA LEU A 127 -4.78 12.77 -3.19
C LEU A 127 -4.16 12.38 -4.53
N ASN A 128 -2.85 12.51 -4.65
CA ASN A 128 -2.12 11.88 -5.75
C ASN A 128 -2.09 10.35 -5.59
N TYR A 129 -1.62 9.63 -6.61
CA TYR A 129 -1.61 8.17 -6.60
C TYR A 129 -0.88 7.56 -5.38
N ASN A 130 0.22 8.15 -4.94
CA ASN A 130 0.98 7.64 -3.79
C ASN A 130 0.24 7.91 -2.47
N GLU A 131 -0.37 9.10 -2.32
CA GLU A 131 -1.20 9.45 -1.16
C GLU A 131 -2.45 8.56 -1.09
N PHE A 132 -3.08 8.28 -2.23
CA PHE A 132 -4.19 7.34 -2.36
C PHE A 132 -3.77 5.90 -2.00
N LEU A 133 -2.59 5.44 -2.42
CA LEU A 133 -2.07 4.13 -2.02
C LEU A 133 -1.82 4.05 -0.52
N GLY A 134 -1.25 5.09 0.09
CA GLY A 134 -1.12 5.18 1.55
C GLY A 134 -2.47 5.03 2.25
N PHE A 135 -3.50 5.69 1.70
CA PHE A 135 -4.88 5.56 2.17
C PHE A 135 -5.41 4.12 2.04
N VAL A 136 -5.43 3.51 0.85
CA VAL A 136 -6.02 2.16 0.67
C VAL A 136 -5.19 1.05 1.31
N ALA A 137 -3.89 1.25 1.52
CA ALA A 137 -3.03 0.31 2.25
C ALA A 137 -3.25 0.38 3.77
N SER A 138 -3.84 1.47 4.28
CA SER A 138 -4.15 1.66 5.70
C SER A 138 -5.53 1.13 6.14
N LEU A 139 -6.39 0.79 5.17
CA LEU A 139 -7.75 0.24 5.35
C LEU A 139 -7.75 -1.28 5.58
#